data_AF-A0A662KWD2-F1
#
_entry.id   AF-A0A662KWD2-F1
#
_cell.length_a   1.000
_cell.length_b   1.000
_cell.length_c   1.000
_cell.angle_alpha   90.00
_cell.angle_beta   90.00
_cell.angle_gamma   90.00
#
_symmetry.space_group_name_H-M   'P 1'
#
loop_
_entity.id
_entity.type
_entity.pdbx_description
1 polymer ?
#
loop_
_entity_poly.entity_id
_entity_poly.type
_entity_poly.pdbx_seq_one_letter_code
_entity_poly.pdbx_strand_id
1 'polypeptide(L)'
;MNQKNLLKIVVIASILYFIWLFIVALNETMNGSKILLSLKTWSLIGVVVYVFFLFIEIMVYITTPKKETKEIKLVSEVIKKIVCNSCHTTFTITDTGVRPMKYVCPNCGKEGVLRGKKVKGIVKTITCSSCGDKFEIIDTGERPLTYQCPSCHYEGVV
;
A
#
# COMPACT_ATOMS: atom_id res chain seq x y z
N MET A 1 -19.03 -0.01 12.20
CA MET A 1 -19.54 -0.17 10.81
C MET A 1 -18.45 0.28 9.84
N ASN A 2 -18.09 -0.53 8.84
CA ASN A 2 -16.99 -0.19 7.91
C ASN A 2 -17.34 1.10 7.13
N GLN A 3 -16.45 2.11 7.07
CA GLN A 3 -16.73 3.41 6.42
C GLN A 3 -17.23 3.24 4.97
N LYS A 4 -16.74 2.21 4.27
CA LYS A 4 -17.21 1.84 2.92
C LYS A 4 -18.67 1.39 2.88
N ASN A 5 -19.13 0.68 3.91
CA ASN A 5 -20.52 0.24 4.00
C ASN A 5 -21.42 1.42 4.38
N LEU A 6 -20.92 2.35 5.20
CA LEU A 6 -21.63 3.58 5.55
C LEU A 6 -21.84 4.46 4.29
N LEU A 7 -20.81 4.65 3.47
CA LEU A 7 -20.93 5.38 2.19
C LEU A 7 -21.96 4.73 1.25
N LYS A 8 -21.94 3.39 1.10
CA LYS A 8 -22.92 2.68 0.26
C LYS A 8 -24.35 2.89 0.75
N ILE A 9 -24.58 2.86 2.05
CA ILE A 9 -25.91 3.08 2.63
C ILE A 9 -26.39 4.51 2.37
N VAL A 10 -25.51 5.50 2.53
CA VAL A 10 -25.84 6.92 2.25
C VAL A 10 -26.21 7.11 0.77
N VAL A 11 -25.44 6.52 -0.15
CA VAL A 11 -25.73 6.58 -1.60
C VAL A 11 -27.06 5.92 -1.96
N ILE A 12 -27.38 4.77 -1.36
CA ILE A 12 -28.67 4.12 -1.60
C ILE A 12 -29.82 4.98 -1.05
N ALA A 13 -29.64 5.58 0.13
CA ALA A 13 -30.62 6.45 0.73
C ALA A 13 -30.86 7.72 -0.11
N SER A 14 -29.81 8.33 -0.67
CA SER A 14 -29.95 9.52 -1.53
C SER A 14 -30.66 9.20 -2.85
N ILE A 15 -30.39 8.05 -3.47
CA ILE A 15 -31.09 7.59 -4.67
C ILE A 15 -32.58 7.36 -4.39
N LEU A 16 -32.92 6.67 -3.29
CA LEU A 16 -34.32 6.45 -2.90
C LEU A 16 -35.05 7.75 -2.62
N TYR A 17 -34.38 8.71 -1.99
CA TYR A 17 -34.93 10.04 -1.72
C TYR A 17 -35.18 10.84 -3.01
N PHE A 18 -34.26 10.75 -3.97
CA PHE A 18 -34.43 11.37 -5.28
C PHE A 18 -35.62 10.77 -6.04
N ILE A 19 -35.78 9.44 -6.02
CA ILE A 19 -36.93 8.75 -6.63
C ILE A 19 -38.24 9.24 -6.00
N TRP A 20 -38.27 9.41 -4.67
CA TRP A 20 -39.45 9.95 -4.00
C TRP A 20 -39.78 11.38 -4.45
N LEU A 21 -38.79 12.28 -4.53
CA LEU A 21 -39.00 13.64 -5.05
C LEU A 21 -39.51 13.64 -6.50
N PHE A 22 -39.00 12.73 -7.33
CA PHE A 22 -39.44 12.59 -8.72
C PHE A 22 -40.89 12.14 -8.82
N ILE A 23 -41.31 11.16 -8.00
CA ILE A 23 -42.71 10.72 -7.92
C ILE A 23 -43.62 11.86 -7.46
N VAL A 24 -43.20 12.64 -6.45
CA VAL A 24 -43.94 13.82 -5.96
C VAL A 24 -44.12 14.86 -7.07
N ALA A 25 -43.06 15.15 -7.84
CA ALA A 25 -43.09 16.08 -8.95
C ALA A 25 -44.00 15.61 -10.11
N LEU A 26 -43.96 14.31 -10.44
CA LEU A 26 -44.86 13.70 -11.44
C LEU A 26 -46.32 13.76 -11.00
N ASN A 27 -46.58 13.45 -9.73
CA ASN A 27 -47.93 13.50 -9.18
C ASN A 27 -48.49 14.93 -9.18
N GLU A 28 -47.65 15.93 -8.89
CA GLU A 28 -48.05 17.35 -8.93
C GLU A 28 -48.35 17.82 -10.36
N THR A 29 -47.56 17.41 -11.36
CA THR A 29 -47.81 17.73 -12.77
C THR A 29 -49.05 17.04 -13.33
N MET A 30 -49.33 15.79 -12.91
CA MET A 30 -50.48 15.03 -13.41
C MET A 30 -51.81 15.36 -12.73
N ASN A 31 -51.82 15.56 -11.40
CA ASN A 31 -53.06 15.66 -10.62
C ASN A 31 -53.50 17.09 -10.25
N GLY A 32 -52.81 18.12 -10.76
CA GLY A 32 -53.27 19.51 -10.73
C GLY A 32 -53.80 19.98 -9.37
N SER A 33 -52.89 20.34 -8.45
CA SER A 33 -53.14 21.15 -7.24
C SER A 33 -54.20 20.68 -6.21
N LYS A 34 -54.78 19.48 -6.32
CA LYS A 34 -55.85 19.01 -5.39
C LYS A 34 -55.37 18.39 -4.08
N ILE A 35 -54.09 18.50 -3.72
CA ILE A 35 -53.55 17.87 -2.50
C ILE A 35 -53.37 18.94 -1.41
N LEU A 36 -53.91 18.63 -0.22
CA LEU A 36 -54.25 19.53 0.90
C LEU A 36 -53.09 20.19 1.67
N LEU A 37 -51.86 20.09 1.18
CA LEU A 37 -50.74 20.94 1.56
C LEU A 37 -49.95 21.22 0.29
N SER A 38 -49.74 22.49 -0.05
CA SER A 38 -48.99 22.93 -1.24
C SER A 38 -47.73 22.07 -1.42
N LEU A 39 -47.77 21.11 -2.36
CA LEU A 39 -46.67 20.17 -2.65
C LEU A 39 -45.39 20.93 -2.96
N LYS A 40 -45.52 22.09 -3.60
CA LYS A 40 -44.46 23.08 -3.82
C LYS A 40 -43.65 23.44 -2.57
N THR A 41 -44.27 23.51 -1.40
CA THR A 41 -43.58 23.84 -0.13
C THR A 41 -42.81 22.65 0.42
N TRP A 42 -43.37 21.45 0.33
CA TRP A 42 -42.72 20.20 0.72
C TRP A 42 -41.62 19.77 -0.26
N SER A 43 -41.77 20.06 -1.55
CA SER A 43 -40.73 19.83 -2.55
C SER A 43 -39.55 20.78 -2.34
N LEU A 44 -39.80 22.05 -1.96
CA LEU A 44 -38.72 22.97 -1.60
C LEU A 44 -37.93 22.47 -0.38
N ILE A 45 -38.61 22.06 0.69
CA ILE A 45 -37.99 21.49 1.89
C ILE A 45 -37.21 20.22 1.51
N GLY A 46 -37.79 19.37 0.66
CA GLY A 46 -37.15 18.15 0.22
C GLY A 46 -35.90 18.38 -0.64
N VAL A 47 -35.91 19.38 -1.52
CA VAL A 47 -34.73 19.78 -2.30
C VAL A 47 -33.61 20.25 -1.37
N VAL A 48 -33.91 21.04 -0.34
CA VAL A 48 -32.91 21.50 0.64
C VAL A 48 -32.30 20.32 1.40
N VAL A 49 -33.12 19.36 1.83
CA VAL A 49 -32.65 18.14 2.50
C VAL A 49 -31.78 17.28 1.57
N TYR A 50 -32.14 17.17 0.30
CA TYR A 50 -31.36 16.41 -0.68
C TYR A 50 -29.98 17.02 -0.91
N VAL A 51 -29.89 18.35 -1.03
CA VAL A 51 -28.61 19.07 -1.15
C VAL A 51 -27.72 18.78 0.06
N PHE A 52 -28.29 18.74 1.27
CA PHE A 52 -27.54 18.39 2.48
C PHE A 52 -27.01 16.95 2.44
N PHE A 53 -27.78 15.99 1.93
CA PHE A 53 -27.32 14.62 1.73
C PHE A 53 -26.14 14.53 0.75
N LEU A 54 -26.17 15.28 -0.36
CA LEU A 54 -25.06 15.34 -1.31
C LEU A 54 -23.80 15.93 -0.67
N PHE A 55 -23.93 16.96 0.16
CA PHE A 55 -22.78 17.51 0.90
C PHE A 55 -22.15 16.47 1.83
N ILE A 56 -22.98 15.66 2.52
CA ILE A 56 -22.47 14.58 3.36
C ILE A 56 -21.74 13.53 2.51
N GLU A 57 -22.29 13.13 1.36
CA GLU A 57 -21.62 12.19 0.45
C GLU A 57 -20.25 12.69 -0.01
N ILE A 58 -20.17 13.96 -0.39
CA ILE A 58 -18.91 14.60 -0.83
C ILE A 58 -17.91 14.61 0.33
N MET A 59 -18.33 14.98 1.54
CA MET A 59 -17.47 14.97 2.73
C MET A 59 -16.96 13.57 3.05
N VAL A 60 -17.82 12.55 2.98
CA VAL A 60 -17.40 11.15 3.20
C VAL A 60 -16.46 10.69 2.10
N TYR A 61 -16.71 11.02 0.83
CA TYR A 61 -15.84 10.66 -0.28
C TYR A 61 -14.44 11.26 -0.13
N ILE A 62 -14.33 12.55 0.18
CA ILE A 62 -13.03 13.22 0.38
C ILE A 62 -12.27 12.64 1.57
N THR A 63 -12.98 12.27 2.64
CA THR A 63 -12.37 11.69 3.84
C THR A 63 -12.03 10.21 3.69
N THR A 64 -12.50 9.52 2.65
CA THR A 64 -12.07 8.14 2.42
C THR A 64 -10.60 8.12 1.96
N PRO A 65 -9.69 7.53 2.76
CA PRO A 65 -8.31 7.41 2.34
C PRO A 65 -8.27 6.53 1.08
N LYS A 66 -7.72 7.09 0.00
CA LYS A 66 -7.43 6.36 -1.23
C LYS A 66 -6.58 5.16 -0.82
N LYS A 67 -7.13 3.95 -0.92
CA LYS A 67 -6.32 2.74 -0.74
C LYS A 67 -5.29 2.76 -1.86
N GLU A 68 -4.09 3.21 -1.54
CA GLU A 68 -2.92 2.92 -2.34
C GLU A 68 -2.89 1.41 -2.49
N THR A 69 -3.20 0.96 -3.70
CA THR A 69 -2.91 -0.39 -4.13
C THR A 69 -1.42 -0.53 -3.89
N LYS A 70 -1.04 -1.21 -2.81
CA LYS A 70 0.35 -1.59 -2.60
C LYS A 70 0.69 -2.43 -3.81
N GLU A 71 1.33 -1.80 -4.79
CA GLU A 71 2.04 -2.51 -5.83
C GLU A 71 2.96 -3.44 -5.06
N ILE A 72 2.63 -4.73 -5.13
CA ILE A 72 3.53 -5.78 -4.70
C ILE A 72 4.71 -5.56 -5.64
N LYS A 73 5.74 -4.86 -5.16
CA LYS A 73 7.06 -4.85 -5.79
C LYS A 73 7.40 -6.33 -5.88
N LEU A 74 7.19 -6.93 -7.05
CA LEU A 74 7.83 -8.19 -7.38
C LEU A 74 9.28 -7.95 -7.04
N VAL A 75 9.76 -8.70 -6.04
CA VAL A 75 11.14 -8.70 -5.60
C VAL A 75 11.96 -8.71 -6.87
N SER A 76 12.56 -7.56 -7.18
CA SER A 76 13.28 -7.34 -8.42
C SER A 76 14.24 -8.49 -8.57
N GLU A 77 14.03 -9.35 -9.55
CA GLU A 77 15.01 -10.36 -9.94
C GLU A 77 16.25 -9.57 -10.35
N VAL A 78 17.20 -9.43 -9.43
CA VAL A 78 18.41 -8.66 -9.70
C VAL A 78 19.25 -9.53 -10.63
N ILE A 79 19.22 -9.22 -11.91
CA ILE A 79 20.02 -9.90 -12.93
C ILE A 79 21.49 -9.59 -12.64
N LYS A 80 22.28 -10.60 -12.26
CA LYS A 80 23.70 -10.43 -11.97
C LYS A 80 24.55 -11.03 -13.09
N LYS A 81 25.46 -10.23 -13.64
CA LYS A 81 26.48 -10.70 -14.59
C LYS A 81 27.62 -11.38 -13.83
N ILE A 82 27.98 -12.58 -14.25
CA ILE A 82 29.03 -13.40 -13.66
C ILE A 82 29.97 -13.93 -14.73
N VAL A 83 31.23 -14.18 -14.34
CA VAL A 83 32.27 -14.71 -15.22
C VAL A 83 32.63 -16.11 -14.76
N CYS A 84 32.61 -17.09 -15.65
CA CYS A 84 33.06 -18.45 -15.33
C CYS A 84 34.57 -18.46 -15.09
N ASN A 85 35.02 -19.04 -13.98
CA ASN A 85 36.46 -19.14 -13.68
C ASN A 85 37.20 -20.17 -14.55
N SER A 86 36.49 -21.04 -15.27
CA SER A 86 37.11 -22.10 -16.08
C SER A 86 37.17 -21.81 -17.57
N CYS A 87 36.14 -21.21 -18.15
CA CYS A 87 36.06 -20.93 -19.59
C CYS A 87 35.92 -19.43 -19.89
N HIS A 88 36.02 -18.58 -18.87
CA HIS A 88 35.91 -17.12 -18.94
C HIS A 88 34.64 -16.57 -19.61
N THR A 89 33.64 -17.42 -19.85
CA THR A 89 32.37 -16.99 -20.43
C THR A 89 31.62 -16.10 -19.46
N THR A 90 31.16 -14.96 -19.94
CA THR A 90 30.32 -14.04 -19.17
C THR A 90 28.85 -14.34 -19.44
N PHE A 91 28.07 -14.55 -18.39
CA PHE A 91 26.63 -14.83 -18.49
C PHE A 91 25.88 -14.21 -17.32
N THR A 92 24.56 -14.08 -17.47
CA THR A 92 23.68 -13.50 -16.46
C THR A 92 22.90 -14.58 -15.73
N ILE A 93 22.76 -14.42 -14.42
CA ILE A 93 21.90 -15.28 -13.60
C ILE A 93 20.91 -14.44 -12.79
N THR A 94 19.76 -15.03 -12.49
CA THR A 94 18.76 -14.45 -11.60
C THR A 94 19.22 -14.61 -10.15
N ASP A 95 19.51 -13.49 -9.48
CA ASP A 95 19.96 -13.52 -8.08
C ASP A 95 18.78 -13.74 -7.13
N THR A 96 18.62 -14.97 -6.65
CA THR A 96 17.58 -15.34 -5.67
C THR A 96 17.81 -14.74 -4.28
N GLY A 97 18.97 -14.12 -4.04
CA GLY A 97 19.34 -13.54 -2.76
C GLY A 97 19.72 -14.56 -1.67
N VAL A 98 19.61 -15.86 -1.95
CA VAL A 98 20.08 -16.93 -1.05
C VAL A 98 21.57 -17.20 -1.33
N ARG A 99 22.37 -17.42 -0.28
CA ARG A 99 23.80 -17.72 -0.36
C ARG A 99 24.14 -18.89 0.57
N PRO A 100 25.08 -19.78 0.21
CA PRO A 100 25.82 -19.83 -1.06
C PRO A 100 24.90 -20.19 -2.24
N MET A 101 24.99 -19.42 -3.34
CA MET A 101 24.23 -19.71 -4.56
C MET A 101 25.11 -20.50 -5.52
N LYS A 102 24.71 -21.74 -5.80
CA LYS A 102 25.34 -22.55 -6.84
C LYS A 102 24.81 -22.13 -8.22
N TYR A 103 25.69 -22.12 -9.20
CA TYR A 103 25.33 -21.88 -10.60
C TYR A 103 26.12 -22.83 -11.50
N VAL A 104 25.55 -23.16 -12.67
CA VAL A 104 26.22 -23.97 -13.70
C VAL A 104 26.58 -23.06 -14.86
N CYS A 105 27.81 -23.14 -15.34
CA CYS A 105 28.21 -22.38 -16.52
C CYS A 105 27.52 -22.95 -17.78
N PRO A 106 26.80 -22.13 -18.57
CA PRO A 106 26.12 -22.60 -19.78
C PRO A 106 27.07 -23.05 -20.89
N ASN A 107 28.33 -22.60 -20.85
CA ASN A 107 29.31 -22.95 -21.88
C ASN A 107 30.13 -24.20 -21.56
N CYS A 108 30.62 -24.35 -20.32
CA CYS A 108 31.51 -25.48 -19.96
C CYS A 108 30.90 -26.48 -18.96
N GLY A 109 29.66 -26.26 -18.50
CA GLY A 109 28.98 -27.16 -17.57
C GLY A 109 29.54 -27.22 -16.15
N LYS A 110 30.62 -26.49 -15.86
CA LYS A 110 31.22 -26.49 -14.51
C LYS A 110 30.37 -25.70 -13.52
N GLU A 111 30.26 -26.24 -12.31
CA GLU A 111 29.62 -25.59 -11.17
C GLU A 111 30.50 -24.49 -10.59
N GLY A 112 29.89 -23.35 -10.26
CA GLY A 112 30.50 -22.26 -9.51
C GLY A 112 29.62 -21.88 -8.32
N VAL A 113 30.23 -21.19 -7.35
CA VAL A 113 29.53 -20.72 -6.15
C VAL A 113 29.71 -19.22 -6.02
N LEU A 114 28.60 -18.48 -6.03
CA LEU A 114 28.63 -17.07 -5.66
C LEU A 114 28.76 -16.96 -4.14
N ARG A 115 29.97 -16.58 -3.71
CA ARG A 115 30.28 -16.18 -2.34
C ARG A 115 30.19 -14.66 -2.25
N GLY A 116 29.45 -14.16 -1.27
CA GLY A 116 29.30 -12.73 -1.01
C GLY A 116 28.09 -12.48 -0.13
N LYS A 117 28.23 -11.59 0.87
CA LYS A 117 27.16 -11.19 1.76
C LYS A 117 26.16 -10.28 1.00
N LYS A 118 25.00 -10.81 0.64
CA LYS A 118 23.77 -10.00 0.61
C LYS A 118 22.95 -10.48 1.79
N VAL A 119 23.12 -9.77 2.90
CA VAL A 119 22.32 -10.00 4.08
C VAL A 119 20.91 -9.49 3.77
N LYS A 120 19.93 -10.39 3.69
CA LYS A 120 18.54 -9.97 3.93
C LYS A 120 18.51 -9.51 5.38
N GLY A 121 18.38 -8.22 5.60
CA GLY A 121 18.22 -7.71 6.94
C GLY A 121 17.53 -6.37 6.94
N ILE A 122 16.85 -6.10 8.05
CA ILE A 122 16.21 -4.81 8.27
C ILE A 122 17.32 -3.85 8.67
N VAL A 123 17.42 -2.71 7.96
CA VAL A 123 18.32 -1.64 8.36
C VAL A 123 17.81 -1.12 9.70
N LYS A 124 18.62 -1.29 10.75
CA LYS A 124 18.32 -0.84 12.09
C LYS A 124 19.37 0.18 12.50
N THR A 125 18.91 1.37 12.87
CA THR A 125 19.79 2.37 13.47
C THR A 125 20.05 1.99 14.93
N ILE A 126 21.32 1.87 15.30
CA ILE A 126 21.73 1.61 16.69
C ILE A 126 22.61 2.75 17.19
N THR A 127 22.64 2.90 18.51
CA THR A 127 23.51 3.87 19.19
C THR A 127 24.61 3.09 19.91
N CYS A 128 25.87 3.44 19.68
CA CYS A 128 26.99 2.82 20.38
C CYS A 128 26.92 3.11 21.88
N SER A 129 27.05 2.08 22.71
CA SER A 129 27.09 2.23 24.18
C SER A 129 28.39 2.87 24.70
N SER A 130 29.46 2.86 23.90
CA SER A 130 30.77 3.40 24.30
C SER A 130 30.95 4.88 23.90
N CYS A 131 30.69 5.23 22.64
CA CYS A 131 30.91 6.61 22.15
C CYS A 131 29.61 7.41 21.89
N GLY A 132 28.44 6.80 21.96
CA GLY A 132 27.16 7.47 21.70
C GLY A 132 26.84 7.73 20.22
N ASP A 133 27.71 7.31 19.29
CA ASP A 133 27.47 7.50 17.86
C ASP A 133 26.31 6.64 17.34
N LYS A 134 25.54 7.23 16.43
CA LYS A 134 24.42 6.56 15.74
C LYS A 134 24.87 6.08 14.37
N PHE A 135 24.69 4.80 14.10
CA PHE A 135 25.03 4.20 12.82
C PHE A 135 24.06 3.08 12.45
N GLU A 136 24.05 2.73 11.17
CA GLU A 136 23.15 1.73 10.62
C GLU A 136 23.80 0.34 10.64
N ILE A 137 23.08 -0.65 11.15
CA ILE A 137 23.44 -2.06 11.05
C ILE A 137 22.35 -2.84 10.32
N ILE A 138 22.74 -3.95 9.72
CA ILE A 138 21.83 -4.84 9.01
C ILE A 138 21.46 -5.99 9.95
N ASP A 139 20.21 -6.04 10.43
CA ASP A 139 19.72 -7.14 11.28
C ASP A 139 19.40 -8.36 10.41
N THR A 140 20.31 -9.35 10.41
CA THR A 140 20.22 -10.62 9.67
C THR A 140 19.09 -11.54 10.18
N GLY A 141 18.52 -11.24 11.35
CA GLY A 141 17.63 -12.14 12.09
C GLY A 141 18.36 -13.12 13.02
N GLU A 142 19.70 -13.16 13.00
CA GLU A 142 20.50 -13.93 13.95
C GLU A 142 20.52 -13.23 15.31
N ARG A 143 20.46 -14.02 16.39
CA ARG A 143 20.49 -13.55 17.78
C ARG A 143 21.58 -14.30 18.55
N PRO A 144 22.34 -13.63 19.42
CA PRO A 144 22.26 -12.21 19.76
C PRO A 144 22.83 -11.30 18.65
N LEU A 145 22.28 -10.09 18.48
CA LEU A 145 22.68 -9.19 17.38
C LEU A 145 23.97 -8.45 17.75
N THR A 146 25.10 -8.90 17.21
CA THR A 146 26.41 -8.29 17.46
C THR A 146 26.69 -7.15 16.47
N TYR A 147 27.39 -6.11 16.92
CA TYR A 147 27.82 -4.98 16.09
C TYR A 147 29.22 -4.51 16.46
N GLN A 148 29.91 -3.87 15.52
CA GLN A 148 31.15 -3.16 15.77
C GLN A 148 30.97 -1.69 15.39
N CYS A 149 31.29 -0.78 16.31
CA CYS A 149 31.16 0.66 16.05
C CYS A 149 32.19 1.14 15.02
N PRO A 150 31.79 1.90 13.98
CA PRO A 150 32.73 2.44 12.99
C PRO A 150 33.65 3.54 13.55
N SER A 151 33.26 4.22 14.64
CA SER A 151 34.02 5.33 15.20
C SER A 151 35.02 4.91 16.28
N CYS A 152 34.60 4.05 17.22
CA CYS A 152 35.44 3.64 18.36
C CYS A 152 35.83 2.16 18.33
N HIS A 153 35.41 1.41 17.31
CA HIS A 153 35.68 -0.02 17.14
C HIS A 153 35.20 -0.94 18.28
N TYR A 154 34.39 -0.43 19.20
CA TYR A 154 33.77 -1.20 20.28
C TYR A 154 32.81 -2.27 19.74
N GLU A 155 32.92 -3.49 20.28
CA GLU A 155 32.02 -4.61 20.00
C GLU A 155 30.85 -4.62 20.99
N GLY A 156 29.64 -4.48 20.48
CA GLY A 156 28.42 -4.45 21.29
C GLY A 156 27.40 -5.51 20.86
N VAL A 157 26.43 -5.75 21.73
CA VAL A 157 25.33 -6.70 21.52
C VAL A 157 24.00 -6.00 21.76
N VAL A 158 23.01 -6.24 20.89
CA VAL A 158 21.63 -5.73 20.97
C VAL A 158 20.64 -6.86 21.18
#